data_AF-A0A4Z1P9F7-F1
#
_entry.id   AF-A0A4Z1P9F7-F1
#
_cell.length_a   1.000
_cell.length_b   1.000
_cell.length_c   1.000
_cell.angle_alpha   90.00
_cell.angle_beta   90.00
_cell.angle_gamma   90.00
#
_symmetry.space_group_name_H-M   'P 1'
#
loop_
_entity.id
_entity.type
_entity.pdbx_description
1 polymer ?
#
loop_
_entity_poly.entity_id
_entity_poly.type
_entity_poly.pdbx_seq_one_letter_code
_entity_poly.pdbx_strand_id
1 'polypeptide(L)'
;MARRLKPFVCEHCGIAIHRRRDTEKHMEAYHTEDKGIQLEQKRESSHDPVGLPIEDREAIANDNEPASKEAMDAFAAIEKQINEFRIRHINQQLAELEEEEGLLDQDLHPDQNEPLAIIRKFVNDKLQPEEVHHKYSIQNANFNLKSRTELLHSQYSQEARALREKKLDKCHDELHKIHKLNASEEQKEKEATESPTPKGKFGAYYETDDRGMFVTGQKIAENGKRGQRKWRPRLD
;
A
#
# COMPACT_ATOMS: atom_id res chain seq x y z
N MET A 1 1.22 -8.04 52.52
CA MET A 1 -0.12 -8.06 51.90
C MET A 1 0.03 -8.41 50.43
N ALA A 2 -0.43 -9.59 49.98
CA ALA A 2 -0.27 -10.02 48.59
C ALA A 2 -1.16 -9.17 47.67
N ARG A 3 -0.54 -8.41 46.75
CA ARG A 3 -1.27 -7.71 45.69
C ARG A 3 -1.95 -8.77 44.84
N ARG A 4 -3.28 -8.84 44.91
CA ARG A 4 -4.08 -9.77 44.11
C ARG A 4 -3.79 -9.46 42.65
N LEU A 5 -3.17 -10.39 41.92
CA LEU A 5 -2.90 -10.21 40.49
C LEU A 5 -4.24 -10.04 39.76
N LYS A 6 -4.27 -9.20 38.73
CA LYS A 6 -5.43 -8.97 37.83
C LYS A 6 -5.07 -9.54 36.45
N PRO A 7 -5.09 -10.87 36.28
CA PRO A 7 -4.56 -11.49 35.06
C PRO A 7 -5.48 -11.34 33.85
N PHE A 8 -6.71 -10.83 34.02
CA PHE A 8 -7.67 -10.72 32.92
C PHE A 8 -7.87 -9.26 32.53
N VAL A 9 -7.66 -8.94 31.25
CA VAL A 9 -7.78 -7.58 30.70
C VAL A 9 -8.87 -7.59 29.64
N CYS A 10 -9.77 -6.60 29.65
CA CYS A 10 -10.75 -6.45 28.59
C CYS A 10 -10.08 -5.99 27.29
N GLU A 11 -10.34 -6.69 26.20
CA GLU A 11 -9.75 -6.40 24.89
C GLU A 11 -10.26 -5.09 24.26
N HIS A 12 -11.47 -4.64 24.62
CA HIS A 12 -12.07 -3.44 24.04
C HIS A 12 -11.73 -2.14 24.77
N CYS A 13 -11.44 -2.19 26.09
CA CYS A 13 -11.21 -0.99 26.90
C CYS A 13 -9.96 -1.05 27.79
N GLY A 14 -9.23 -2.17 27.82
CA GLY A 14 -7.98 -2.31 28.57
C GLY A 14 -8.13 -2.42 30.09
N ILE A 15 -9.35 -2.54 30.63
CA ILE A 15 -9.57 -2.64 32.08
C ILE A 15 -9.13 -4.02 32.61
N ALA A 16 -8.24 -4.02 33.60
CA ALA A 16 -7.75 -5.22 34.26
C ALA A 16 -8.62 -5.62 35.46
N ILE A 17 -9.01 -6.89 35.52
CA ILE A 17 -9.99 -7.46 36.44
C ILE A 17 -9.42 -8.75 37.05
N HIS A 18 -9.79 -9.05 38.30
CA HIS A 18 -9.23 -10.17 39.06
C HIS A 18 -9.76 -11.54 38.66
N ARG A 19 -11.00 -11.64 38.18
CA ARG A 19 -11.67 -12.91 37.87
C ARG A 19 -12.26 -12.87 36.47
N ARG A 20 -12.13 -13.98 35.75
CA ARG A 20 -12.69 -14.16 34.40
C ARG A 20 -14.21 -13.95 34.33
N ARG A 21 -14.96 -14.40 35.35
CA ARG A 21 -16.42 -14.17 35.40
C ARG A 21 -16.77 -12.68 35.40
N ASP A 22 -15.92 -11.85 35.99
CA ASP A 22 -16.15 -10.41 36.07
C ASP A 22 -15.74 -9.71 34.75
N THR A 23 -14.82 -10.30 33.97
CA THR A 23 -14.49 -9.79 32.61
C THR A 23 -15.58 -10.10 31.60
N GLU A 24 -16.19 -11.27 31.69
CA GLU A 24 -17.35 -11.64 30.87
C GLU A 24 -18.54 -10.72 31.17
N LYS A 25 -18.85 -10.47 32.45
CA LYS A 25 -19.88 -9.49 32.85
C LYS A 25 -19.56 -8.06 32.38
N HIS A 26 -18.29 -7.68 32.40
CA HIS A 26 -17.86 -6.38 31.89
C HIS A 26 -18.07 -6.29 30.37
N MET A 27 -17.74 -7.34 29.62
CA MET A 27 -18.04 -7.41 28.18
C MET A 27 -19.54 -7.38 27.90
N GLU A 28 -20.34 -8.09 28.70
CA GLU A 28 -21.81 -8.10 28.57
C GLU A 28 -22.45 -6.75 28.91
N ALA A 29 -21.92 -6.03 29.91
CA ALA A 29 -22.49 -4.75 30.33
C ALA A 29 -22.10 -3.57 29.43
N TYR A 30 -20.91 -3.62 28.81
CA TYR A 30 -20.32 -2.46 28.14
C TYR A 30 -19.98 -2.67 26.65
N HIS A 31 -19.89 -3.92 26.16
CA HIS A 31 -19.44 -4.22 24.80
C HIS A 31 -20.40 -5.10 24.00
N THR A 32 -21.34 -5.82 24.62
CA THR A 32 -22.42 -6.48 23.87
C THR A 32 -23.53 -5.47 23.62
N GLU A 33 -23.72 -5.17 22.34
CA GLU A 33 -24.74 -4.31 21.78
C GLU A 33 -26.15 -4.86 22.11
N ASP A 34 -26.69 -4.45 23.26
CA ASP A 34 -28.15 -4.35 23.47
C ASP A 34 -28.56 -3.31 24.53
N LYS A 35 -27.62 -2.50 25.03
CA LYS A 35 -27.91 -1.24 25.73
C LYS A 35 -26.97 -0.16 25.25
N GLY A 36 -27.43 0.59 24.26
CA GLY A 36 -26.73 1.72 23.69
C GLY A 36 -26.40 2.78 24.74
N ILE A 37 -25.11 3.12 24.81
CA ILE A 37 -24.68 4.49 25.01
C ILE A 37 -23.80 4.80 23.79
N GLN A 38 -24.43 5.41 22.80
CA GLN A 38 -23.77 5.92 21.61
C GLN A 38 -22.85 7.07 22.02
N LEU A 39 -21.57 6.93 21.69
CA LEU A 39 -20.66 8.06 21.55
C LEU A 39 -20.18 8.08 20.09
N GLU A 40 -21.10 8.35 19.16
CA GLU A 40 -20.76 8.76 17.79
C GLU A 40 -20.66 10.29 17.77
N GLN A 41 -19.46 10.85 17.60
CA GLN A 41 -18.89 11.24 16.31
C GLN A 41 -19.80 12.13 15.46
N LYS A 42 -19.38 13.38 15.23
CA LYS A 42 -19.66 14.06 13.96
C LYS A 42 -18.47 14.91 13.53
N ARG A 43 -17.76 14.41 12.53
CA ARG A 43 -16.88 15.20 11.65
C ARG A 43 -17.73 15.85 10.54
N GLU A 44 -17.33 17.08 10.22
CA GLU A 44 -17.40 17.84 8.97
C GLU A 44 -18.01 17.16 7.72
N SER A 45 -18.89 17.86 6.99
CA SER A 45 -18.63 18.30 5.60
C SER A 45 -19.87 18.96 4.96
N SER A 46 -19.60 20.04 4.23
CA SER A 46 -20.40 20.75 3.23
C SER A 46 -21.15 19.89 2.19
N HIS A 47 -22.40 20.23 1.86
CA HIS A 47 -22.89 20.46 0.48
C HIS A 47 -24.38 20.89 0.49
N ASP A 48 -24.69 22.05 -0.10
CA ASP A 48 -26.07 22.42 -0.49
C ASP A 48 -26.55 21.60 -1.70
N PRO A 49 -27.86 21.33 -1.80
CA PRO A 49 -28.55 21.59 -3.07
C PRO A 49 -29.92 22.27 -2.92
N VAL A 50 -30.26 22.98 -3.99
CA VAL A 50 -31.39 23.86 -4.27
C VAL A 50 -32.74 23.11 -4.45
N GLY A 51 -33.85 23.71 -4.01
CA GLY A 51 -35.07 23.81 -4.84
C GLY A 51 -36.45 23.37 -4.27
N LEU A 52 -37.29 24.39 -4.02
CA LEU A 52 -38.76 24.47 -4.20
C LEU A 52 -39.72 24.12 -3.03
N PRO A 53 -40.91 24.77 -3.01
CA PRO A 53 -41.51 25.39 -1.82
C PRO A 53 -42.74 24.63 -1.34
N ILE A 54 -42.93 24.55 -0.02
CA ILE A 54 -44.20 24.10 0.55
C ILE A 54 -44.54 25.00 1.73
N GLU A 55 -45.72 25.57 1.59
CA GLU A 55 -46.40 26.56 2.39
C GLU A 55 -46.75 26.01 3.79
N ASP A 56 -46.99 26.96 4.70
CA ASP A 56 -47.73 26.82 5.95
C ASP A 56 -47.16 25.87 7.01
N ARG A 57 -46.23 26.41 7.80
CA ARG A 57 -46.12 26.03 9.22
C ARG A 57 -46.16 27.28 10.09
N GLU A 58 -47.30 27.42 10.73
CA GLU A 58 -47.72 28.48 11.64
C GLU A 58 -46.61 28.91 12.61
N ALA A 59 -46.38 30.22 12.66
CA ALA A 59 -45.57 30.86 13.68
C ALA A 59 -46.29 30.73 15.04
N ILE A 60 -45.88 29.74 15.83
CA ILE A 60 -46.17 29.73 17.26
C ILE A 60 -45.32 30.85 17.87
N ALA A 61 -45.98 31.91 18.31
CA ALA A 61 -45.36 33.06 18.96
C ALA A 61 -44.50 32.61 20.16
N ASN A 62 -43.25 33.06 20.15
CA ASN A 62 -42.16 32.61 21.01
C ASN A 62 -42.14 33.40 22.33
N ASP A 63 -43.19 33.29 23.15
CA ASP A 63 -43.28 33.96 24.47
C ASP A 63 -42.28 33.39 25.51
N ASN A 64 -41.47 32.38 25.16
CA ASN A 64 -40.50 31.71 26.03
C ASN A 64 -39.03 32.11 25.76
N GLU A 65 -38.75 33.01 24.82
CA GLU A 65 -37.38 33.48 24.51
C GLU A 65 -36.59 34.02 25.72
N PRO A 66 -37.17 34.86 26.61
CA PRO A 66 -36.43 35.37 27.78
C PRO A 66 -36.18 34.28 28.83
N ALA A 67 -37.11 33.34 29.02
CA ALA A 67 -36.97 32.23 29.95
C ALA A 67 -35.91 31.20 29.47
N SER A 68 -35.84 30.97 28.15
CA SER A 68 -34.79 30.14 27.54
C SER A 68 -33.40 30.78 27.70
N LYS A 69 -33.30 32.11 27.53
CA LYS A 69 -32.05 32.85 27.72
C LYS A 69 -31.60 32.84 29.18
N GLU A 70 -32.51 33.06 30.12
CA GLU A 70 -32.21 33.00 31.56
C GLU A 70 -31.78 31.59 32.00
N ALA A 71 -32.41 30.54 31.45
CA ALA A 71 -31.98 29.17 31.67
C ALA A 71 -30.57 28.88 31.13
N MET A 72 -30.24 29.39 29.93
CA MET A 72 -28.90 29.25 29.35
C MET A 72 -27.84 30.01 30.16
N ASP A 73 -28.15 31.22 30.63
CA ASP A 73 -27.27 32.00 31.51
C ASP A 73 -27.06 31.29 32.85
N ALA A 74 -28.10 30.64 33.40
CA ALA A 74 -27.99 29.82 34.60
C ALA A 74 -27.11 28.58 34.38
N PHE A 75 -27.22 27.90 33.23
CA PHE A 75 -26.32 26.79 32.88
C PHE A 75 -24.88 27.26 32.73
N ALA A 76 -24.63 28.39 32.06
CA ALA A 76 -23.29 28.95 31.93
C ALA A 76 -22.69 29.32 33.30
N ALA A 77 -23.51 29.81 34.24
CA ALA A 77 -23.07 30.08 35.61
C ALA A 77 -22.71 28.78 36.37
N ILE A 78 -23.51 27.71 36.21
CA ILE A 78 -23.22 26.39 36.80
C ILE A 78 -21.94 25.80 36.21
N GLU A 79 -21.76 25.87 34.89
CA GLU A 79 -20.55 25.40 34.22
C GLU A 79 -19.30 26.13 34.72
N LYS A 80 -19.40 27.45 34.92
CA LYS A 80 -18.32 28.24 35.49
C LYS A 80 -17.98 27.77 36.92
N GLN A 81 -18.99 27.55 37.76
CA GLN A 81 -18.78 27.02 39.12
C GLN A 81 -18.15 25.62 39.09
N ILE A 82 -18.62 24.71 38.24
CA ILE A 82 -18.07 23.37 38.08
C ILE A 82 -16.60 23.43 37.64
N ASN A 83 -16.27 24.29 36.69
CA ASN A 83 -14.89 24.47 36.23
C ASN A 83 -14.01 25.04 37.35
N GLU A 84 -14.49 25.99 38.14
CA GLU A 84 -13.79 26.49 39.33
C GLU A 84 -13.57 25.41 40.39
N PHE A 85 -14.53 24.50 40.59
CA PHE A 85 -14.36 23.35 41.49
C PHE A 85 -13.35 22.34 40.95
N ARG A 86 -13.39 22.03 39.65
CA ARG A 86 -12.41 21.14 39.01
C ARG A 86 -10.99 21.68 39.13
N ILE A 87 -10.80 22.96 38.82
CA ILE A 87 -9.49 23.60 38.93
C ILE A 87 -9.02 23.58 40.39
N ARG A 88 -9.88 23.92 41.36
CA ARG A 88 -9.54 23.84 42.78
C ARG A 88 -9.16 22.43 43.23
N HIS A 89 -9.92 21.41 42.80
CA HIS A 89 -9.64 20.02 43.14
C HIS A 89 -8.32 19.53 42.52
N ILE A 90 -8.07 19.84 41.25
CA ILE A 90 -6.81 19.50 40.58
C ILE A 90 -5.63 20.20 41.29
N ASN A 91 -5.77 21.49 41.62
CA ASN A 91 -4.72 22.22 42.33
C ASN A 91 -4.48 21.66 43.74
N GLN A 92 -5.53 21.20 44.43
CA GLN A 92 -5.39 20.53 45.72
C GLN A 92 -4.63 19.21 45.58
N GLN A 93 -4.97 18.39 44.58
CA GLN A 93 -4.26 17.14 44.32
C GLN A 93 -2.80 17.39 43.93
N LEU A 94 -2.52 18.44 43.16
CA LEU A 94 -1.16 18.83 42.83
C LEU A 94 -0.39 19.26 44.08
N ALA A 95 -0.99 20.06 44.95
CA ALA A 95 -0.34 20.49 46.20
C ALA A 95 -0.06 19.32 47.15
N GLU A 96 -0.99 18.35 47.26
CA GLU A 96 -0.79 17.11 48.03
C GLU A 96 0.38 16.29 47.44
N LEU A 97 0.45 16.17 46.11
CA LEU A 97 1.56 15.48 45.43
C LEU A 97 2.91 16.20 45.60
N GLU A 98 2.92 17.53 45.55
CA GLU A 98 4.12 18.34 45.78
C GLU A 98 4.63 18.20 47.23
N GLU A 99 3.72 18.12 48.21
CA GLU A 99 4.08 17.83 49.60
C GLU A 99 4.66 16.42 49.75
N GLU A 100 4.04 15.42 49.13
CA GLU A 100 4.56 14.04 49.10
C GLU A 100 5.93 13.94 48.41
N GLU A 101 6.14 14.67 47.31
CA GLU A 101 7.44 14.75 46.62
C GLU A 101 8.50 15.41 47.52
N GLY A 102 8.14 16.50 48.21
CA GLY A 102 9.03 17.15 49.19
C GLY A 102 9.41 16.25 50.37
N LEU A 103 8.56 15.29 50.75
CA LEU A 103 8.88 14.28 51.76
C LEU A 103 9.86 13.21 51.25
N LEU A 104 9.88 12.94 49.93
CA LEU A 104 10.82 12.02 49.30
C LEU A 104 12.22 12.63 49.17
N ASP A 105 12.30 13.95 49.08
CA ASP A 105 13.55 14.72 48.98
C ASP A 105 14.19 15.03 50.34
N GLN A 106 13.53 14.73 51.46
CA GLN A 106 14.16 14.78 52.78
C GLN A 106 15.25 13.72 52.88
N ASP A 107 16.41 14.08 53.44
CA ASP A 107 17.52 13.16 53.68
C ASP A 107 17.03 11.96 54.50
N LEU A 108 16.83 10.82 53.84
CA LEU A 108 16.47 9.58 54.51
C LEU A 108 17.58 9.21 55.49
N HIS A 109 17.18 8.68 56.65
CA HIS A 109 18.13 8.13 57.61
C HIS A 109 19.05 7.12 56.89
N PRO A 110 20.37 7.14 57.12
CA PRO A 110 21.34 6.32 56.38
C PRO A 110 20.96 4.83 56.28
N ASP A 111 20.32 4.29 57.33
CA ASP A 111 19.82 2.91 57.39
C ASP A 111 18.76 2.55 56.32
N GLN A 112 18.08 3.54 55.72
CA GLN A 112 17.06 3.35 54.68
C GLN A 112 17.61 3.50 53.26
N ASN A 113 18.79 4.11 53.11
CA ASN A 113 19.43 4.31 51.81
C ASN A 113 19.95 3.01 51.19
N GLU A 114 20.45 2.10 52.02
CA GLU A 114 21.01 0.82 51.56
C GLU A 114 19.92 -0.11 50.99
N PRO A 115 18.75 -0.32 51.65
CA PRO A 115 17.63 -1.05 51.03
C PRO A 115 17.11 -0.41 49.74
N LEU A 116 17.01 0.92 49.68
CA LEU A 116 16.57 1.62 48.47
C LEU A 116 17.56 1.48 47.32
N ALA A 117 18.87 1.50 47.60
CA ALA A 117 19.90 1.26 46.60
C ALA A 117 19.79 -0.16 46.02
N ILE A 118 19.52 -1.17 46.86
CA ILE A 118 19.30 -2.55 46.42
C ILE A 118 18.05 -2.65 45.53
N ILE A 119 16.95 -1.99 45.92
CA ILE A 119 15.71 -1.98 45.14
C ILE A 119 15.94 -1.29 43.80
N ARG A 120 16.57 -0.11 43.78
CA ARG A 120 16.90 0.63 42.55
C ARG A 120 17.78 -0.21 41.64
N LYS A 121 18.79 -0.90 42.19
CA LYS A 121 19.65 -1.81 41.44
C LYS A 121 18.85 -2.96 40.84
N PHE A 122 18.00 -3.63 41.61
CA PHE A 122 17.16 -4.72 41.11
C PHE A 122 16.20 -4.25 40.01
N VAL A 123 15.57 -3.10 40.20
CA VAL A 123 14.68 -2.50 39.19
C VAL A 123 15.47 -2.19 37.92
N ASN A 124 16.66 -1.59 38.04
CA ASN A 124 17.50 -1.29 36.88
C ASN A 124 17.98 -2.57 36.17
N ASP A 125 18.41 -3.59 36.92
CA ASP A 125 18.86 -4.87 36.39
C ASP A 125 17.75 -5.62 35.63
N LYS A 126 16.48 -5.34 35.93
CA LYS A 126 15.32 -5.93 35.23
C LYS A 126 14.78 -5.04 34.11
N LEU A 127 14.65 -3.74 34.38
CA LEU A 127 14.06 -2.78 33.47
C LEU A 127 14.99 -2.48 32.29
N GLN A 128 16.30 -2.34 32.53
CA GLN A 128 17.25 -1.99 31.48
C GLN A 128 17.33 -3.06 30.36
N PRO A 129 17.44 -4.38 30.66
CA PRO A 129 17.40 -5.40 29.61
C PRO A 129 16.08 -5.40 28.84
N GLU A 130 14.94 -5.20 29.51
CA GLU A 130 13.63 -5.14 28.85
C GLU A 130 13.48 -3.92 27.93
N GLU A 131 13.96 -2.76 28.36
CA GLU A 131 14.00 -1.55 27.54
C GLU A 131 14.87 -1.74 26.29
N VAL A 132 16.05 -2.35 26.45
CA VAL A 132 16.95 -2.66 25.34
C VAL A 132 16.30 -3.66 24.39
N HIS A 133 15.68 -4.71 24.91
CA HIS A 133 14.96 -5.70 24.11
C HIS A 133 13.79 -5.07 23.35
N HIS A 134 13.01 -4.21 24.00
CA HIS A 134 11.91 -3.50 23.37
C HIS A 134 12.40 -2.56 22.24
N LYS A 135 13.45 -1.78 22.50
CA LYS A 135 14.08 -0.92 21.48
C LYS A 135 14.56 -1.75 20.29
N TYR A 136 15.24 -2.87 20.54
CA TYR A 136 15.69 -3.77 19.49
C TYR A 136 14.51 -4.38 18.71
N SER A 137 13.45 -4.80 19.39
CA SER A 137 12.24 -5.35 18.76
C SER A 137 11.60 -4.34 17.79
N ILE A 138 11.47 -3.08 18.21
CA ILE A 138 10.96 -2.00 17.34
C ILE A 138 11.88 -1.78 16.14
N GLN A 139 13.19 -1.69 16.36
CA GLN A 139 14.16 -1.48 15.29
C GLN A 139 14.11 -2.62 14.27
N ASN A 140 14.04 -3.87 14.74
CA ASN A 140 13.96 -5.05 13.89
C ASN A 140 12.64 -5.07 13.09
N ALA A 141 11.50 -4.76 13.72
CA ALA A 141 10.22 -4.65 13.03
C ALA A 141 10.27 -3.59 11.92
N ASN A 142 10.84 -2.41 12.20
CA ASN A 142 11.01 -1.34 11.22
C ASN A 142 11.94 -1.75 10.07
N PHE A 143 13.05 -2.43 10.37
CA PHE A 143 13.96 -2.95 9.36
C PHE A 143 13.28 -3.97 8.43
N ASN A 144 12.53 -4.90 9.01
CA ASN A 144 11.78 -5.91 8.25
C ASN A 144 10.69 -5.28 7.37
N LEU A 145 9.99 -4.26 7.86
CA LEU A 145 9.02 -3.53 7.05
C LEU A 145 9.69 -2.82 5.87
N LYS A 146 10.77 -2.07 6.13
CA LYS A 146 11.50 -1.34 5.06
C LYS A 146 12.04 -2.29 3.99
N SER A 147 12.77 -3.33 4.40
CA SER A 147 13.33 -4.32 3.48
C SER A 147 12.26 -5.02 2.65
N ARG A 148 11.12 -5.36 3.26
CA ARG A 148 10.00 -5.99 2.55
C ARG A 148 9.32 -5.04 1.56
N THR A 149 9.19 -3.76 1.89
CA THR A 149 8.67 -2.74 0.97
C THR A 149 9.61 -2.54 -0.22
N GLU A 150 10.92 -2.47 0.02
CA GLU A 150 11.93 -2.35 -1.04
C GLU A 150 11.92 -3.58 -1.97
N LEU A 151 11.82 -4.78 -1.41
CA LEU A 151 11.68 -6.01 -2.18
C LEU A 151 10.43 -5.98 -3.06
N LEU A 152 9.28 -5.58 -2.52
CA LEU A 152 8.04 -5.48 -3.27
C LEU A 152 8.13 -4.45 -4.40
N HIS A 153 8.79 -3.31 -4.16
CA HIS A 153 9.06 -2.30 -5.20
C HIS A 153 9.95 -2.84 -6.32
N SER A 154 10.99 -3.60 -5.98
CA SER A 154 11.86 -4.26 -6.95
C SER A 154 11.09 -5.27 -7.79
N GLN A 155 10.27 -6.11 -7.15
CA GLN A 155 9.41 -7.09 -7.81
C GLN A 155 8.44 -6.41 -8.78
N TYR A 156 7.69 -5.41 -8.31
CA TYR A 156 6.78 -4.63 -9.15
C TYR A 156 7.49 -4.05 -10.37
N SER A 157 8.67 -3.47 -10.18
CA SER A 157 9.45 -2.87 -11.27
C SER A 157 9.91 -3.92 -12.29
N GLN A 158 10.28 -5.12 -11.83
CA GLN A 158 10.65 -6.23 -12.71
C GLN A 158 9.44 -6.75 -13.50
N GLU A 159 8.29 -6.94 -12.84
CA GLU A 159 7.06 -7.38 -13.49
C GLU A 159 6.57 -6.38 -14.54
N ALA A 160 6.63 -5.08 -14.23
CA ALA A 160 6.29 -4.02 -15.18
C ALA A 160 7.21 -4.03 -16.42
N ARG A 161 8.52 -4.28 -16.24
CA ARG A 161 9.45 -4.44 -17.36
C ARG A 161 9.14 -5.69 -18.18
N ALA A 162 8.96 -6.84 -17.53
CA ALA A 162 8.64 -8.10 -18.20
C ALA A 162 7.34 -8.00 -19.02
N LEU A 163 6.33 -7.31 -18.49
CA LEU A 163 5.08 -7.08 -19.20
C LEU A 163 5.27 -6.16 -20.41
N ARG A 164 6.08 -5.11 -20.27
CA ARG A 164 6.44 -4.21 -21.37
C ARG A 164 7.19 -4.96 -22.48
N GLU A 165 8.21 -5.74 -22.14
CA GLU A 165 8.99 -6.54 -23.08
C GLU A 165 8.10 -7.52 -23.84
N LYS A 166 7.24 -8.26 -23.12
CA LYS A 166 6.27 -9.17 -23.74
C LYS A 166 5.31 -8.47 -24.71
N LYS A 167 4.96 -7.21 -24.47
CA LYS A 167 4.12 -6.42 -25.38
C LYS A 167 4.92 -5.93 -26.59
N LEU A 168 6.16 -5.48 -26.38
CA LEU A 168 7.06 -5.09 -27.45
C LEU A 168 7.35 -6.25 -28.40
N ASP A 169 7.61 -7.45 -27.88
CA ASP A 169 7.83 -8.66 -28.69
C ASP A 169 6.63 -8.96 -29.59
N LYS A 170 5.40 -8.85 -29.06
CA LYS A 170 4.19 -9.01 -29.87
C LYS A 170 4.08 -7.96 -30.97
N CYS A 171 4.37 -6.71 -30.67
CA CYS A 171 4.37 -5.64 -31.66
C CYS A 171 5.44 -5.89 -32.74
N HIS A 172 6.63 -6.37 -32.36
CA HIS A 172 7.67 -6.76 -33.31
C HIS A 172 7.23 -7.93 -34.19
N ASP A 173 6.60 -8.96 -33.62
CA ASP A 173 6.06 -10.09 -34.39
C ASP A 173 4.99 -9.65 -35.40
N GLU A 174 4.10 -8.75 -35.01
CA GLU A 174 3.08 -8.18 -35.89
C GLU A 174 3.69 -7.35 -37.01
N LEU A 175 4.67 -6.49 -36.68
CA LEU A 175 5.40 -5.69 -37.65
C LEU A 175 6.15 -6.58 -38.66
N HIS A 176 6.81 -7.64 -38.19
CA HIS A 176 7.45 -8.62 -39.07
C HIS A 176 6.46 -9.32 -40.01
N LYS A 177 5.25 -9.64 -39.53
CA LYS A 177 4.19 -10.21 -40.38
C LYS A 177 3.74 -9.23 -41.46
N ILE A 178 3.53 -7.96 -41.11
CA ILE A 178 3.16 -6.91 -42.06
C ILE A 178 4.23 -6.76 -43.14
N HIS A 179 5.52 -6.67 -42.76
CA HIS A 179 6.60 -6.60 -43.73
C HIS A 179 6.64 -7.79 -44.68
N LYS A 180 6.40 -9.00 -44.17
CA LYS A 180 6.34 -10.21 -44.99
C LYS A 180 5.16 -10.19 -45.97
N LEU A 181 4.00 -9.70 -45.53
CA LEU A 181 2.82 -9.55 -46.39
C LEU A 181 3.09 -8.53 -47.50
N ASN A 182 3.57 -7.33 -47.15
CA ASN A 182 3.90 -6.29 -48.13
C ASN A 182 4.92 -6.79 -49.16
N ALA A 183 5.98 -7.49 -48.73
CA ALA A 183 6.97 -8.07 -49.65
C ALA A 183 6.35 -9.11 -50.60
N SER A 184 5.37 -9.89 -50.12
CA SER A 184 4.65 -10.86 -50.97
C SER A 184 3.69 -10.19 -51.94
N GLU A 185 3.08 -9.06 -51.56
CA GLU A 185 2.22 -8.25 -52.44
C GLU A 185 3.04 -7.56 -53.52
N GLU A 186 4.18 -6.96 -53.18
CA GLU A 186 5.12 -6.39 -54.14
C GLU A 186 5.62 -7.43 -55.16
N GLN A 187 5.85 -8.68 -54.73
CA GLN A 187 6.21 -9.77 -55.64
C GLN A 187 5.06 -10.12 -56.59
N LYS A 188 3.83 -10.22 -56.09
CA LYS A 188 2.65 -10.46 -56.94
C LYS A 188 2.40 -9.33 -57.92
N GLU A 189 2.62 -8.08 -57.52
CA GLU A 189 2.50 -6.91 -58.40
C GLU A 189 3.58 -6.91 -59.48
N LYS A 190 4.83 -7.28 -59.16
CA LYS A 190 5.89 -7.48 -60.15
C LYS A 190 5.56 -8.60 -61.14
N GLU A 191 5.06 -9.74 -60.65
CA GLU A 191 4.61 -10.85 -61.51
C GLU A 191 3.39 -10.47 -62.38
N ALA A 192 2.50 -9.60 -61.89
CA ALA A 192 1.33 -9.15 -62.64
C ALA A 192 1.67 -8.08 -63.69
N THR A 193 2.71 -7.26 -63.45
CA THR A 193 3.18 -6.23 -64.38
C THR A 193 4.20 -6.78 -65.40
N GLU A 194 4.92 -7.85 -65.06
CA GLU A 194 5.65 -8.68 -66.01
C GLU A 194 4.67 -9.59 -66.77
N SER A 195 3.92 -9.02 -67.71
CA SER A 195 3.26 -9.82 -68.75
C SER A 195 4.32 -10.72 -69.41
N PRO A 196 4.01 -11.98 -69.77
CA PRO A 196 4.98 -12.87 -70.38
C PRO A 196 5.44 -12.22 -71.68
N THR A 197 6.66 -11.69 -71.68
CA THR A 197 7.32 -11.25 -72.90
C THR A 197 7.22 -12.43 -73.86
N PRO A 198 6.61 -12.24 -75.05
CA PRO A 198 6.47 -13.34 -75.99
C PRO A 198 7.87 -13.85 -76.29
N LYS A 199 8.15 -15.09 -75.90
CA LYS A 199 9.35 -15.82 -76.29
C LYS A 199 9.28 -16.02 -77.79
N GLY A 200 9.74 -15.00 -78.51
CA GLY A 200 9.63 -14.92 -79.94
C GLY A 200 10.57 -13.85 -80.45
N LYS A 201 11.87 -14.19 -80.53
CA LYS A 201 12.68 -14.12 -81.76
C LYS A 201 14.15 -14.36 -81.43
N PHE A 202 14.68 -15.45 -81.99
CA PHE A 202 16.03 -15.59 -82.55
C PHE A 202 17.05 -14.55 -82.09
N GLY A 203 17.79 -14.86 -81.03
CA GLY A 203 19.15 -14.35 -80.85
C GLY A 203 20.12 -15.38 -81.44
N ALA A 204 20.33 -15.36 -82.75
CA ALA A 204 21.48 -16.04 -83.33
C ALA A 204 22.71 -15.24 -82.90
N TYR A 205 23.43 -15.74 -81.89
CA TYR A 205 24.78 -15.27 -81.62
C TYR A 205 25.66 -15.78 -82.76
N TYR A 206 26.09 -14.86 -83.61
CA TYR A 206 27.20 -15.09 -84.50
C TYR A 206 28.44 -14.55 -83.81
N GLU A 207 29.24 -15.44 -83.23
CA GLU A 207 30.63 -15.13 -82.97
C GLU A 207 31.35 -15.22 -84.32
N THR A 208 31.86 -14.09 -84.78
CA THR A 208 32.81 -14.05 -85.90
C THR A 208 34.20 -14.24 -85.33
N ASP A 209 34.78 -15.41 -85.53
CA ASP A 209 36.24 -15.57 -85.51
C ASP A 209 36.84 -14.80 -86.70
N ASP A 210 38.09 -14.34 -86.57
CA ASP A 210 38.87 -13.48 -87.48
C ASP A 210 39.07 -14.03 -88.93
N ARG A 211 38.31 -15.04 -89.35
CA ARG A 211 38.33 -15.67 -90.67
C ARG A 211 36.96 -15.84 -91.35
N GLY A 212 35.88 -15.28 -90.78
CA GLY A 212 34.64 -15.00 -91.53
C GLY A 212 33.88 -16.19 -92.13
N MET A 213 33.67 -17.29 -91.38
CA MET A 213 32.81 -18.41 -91.80
C MET A 213 31.86 -18.84 -90.67
N PHE A 214 30.57 -19.04 -90.99
CA PHE A 214 29.51 -19.40 -90.05
C PHE A 214 29.51 -20.91 -89.74
N VAL A 215 29.51 -21.30 -88.45
CA VAL A 215 29.36 -22.70 -88.03
C VAL A 215 28.16 -22.84 -87.10
N THR A 216 27.24 -23.76 -87.41
CA THR A 216 26.06 -24.07 -86.59
C THR A 216 26.43 -25.03 -85.44
N GLY A 217 26.61 -24.48 -84.24
CA GLY A 217 26.82 -25.28 -83.02
C GLY A 217 25.50 -25.79 -82.44
N GLN A 218 25.18 -27.08 -82.62
CA GLN A 218 24.19 -27.78 -81.80
C GLN A 218 24.80 -28.06 -80.40
N LYS A 219 24.24 -27.46 -79.34
CA LYS A 219 24.48 -27.92 -77.96
C LYS A 219 23.27 -28.73 -77.48
N ILE A 220 23.52 -30.00 -77.26
CA ILE A 220 22.62 -30.97 -76.62
C ILE A 220 22.49 -30.60 -75.14
N ALA A 221 21.25 -30.53 -74.66
CA ALA A 221 20.96 -30.28 -73.25
C ALA A 221 21.12 -31.56 -72.44
N GLU A 222 22.06 -31.58 -71.49
CA GLU A 222 22.14 -32.62 -70.46
C GLU A 222 21.24 -32.27 -69.27
N ASN A 223 20.19 -33.06 -69.11
CA ASN A 223 19.32 -33.06 -67.93
C ASN A 223 19.99 -33.83 -66.78
N GLY A 224 20.45 -33.13 -65.74
CA GLY A 224 20.95 -33.73 -64.49
C GLY A 224 20.19 -33.23 -63.27
N LYS A 225 19.29 -34.07 -62.73
CA LYS A 225 18.46 -33.81 -61.55
C LYS A 225 19.26 -33.88 -60.23
N ARG A 226 18.89 -32.98 -59.31
CA ARG A 226 18.71 -33.11 -57.83
C ARG A 226 19.65 -34.00 -57.01
N GLY A 227 20.22 -33.41 -55.95
CA GLY A 227 20.60 -34.12 -54.74
C GLY A 227 21.04 -33.19 -53.61
N GLN A 228 20.15 -32.85 -52.68
CA GLN A 228 20.53 -32.31 -51.38
C GLN A 228 21.28 -33.37 -50.57
N ARG A 229 22.38 -33.00 -49.88
CA ARG A 229 22.69 -33.43 -48.50
C ARG A 229 23.52 -32.37 -47.76
N LYS A 230 23.00 -31.97 -46.60
CA LYS A 230 23.72 -31.26 -45.53
C LYS A 230 24.87 -32.11 -45.00
N TRP A 231 26.02 -31.50 -44.76
CA TRP A 231 27.05 -31.98 -43.84
C TRP A 231 27.60 -30.79 -43.05
N ARG A 232 27.52 -30.85 -41.72
CA ARG A 232 28.34 -30.09 -40.77
C ARG A 232 29.15 -31.11 -39.97
N PRO A 233 30.45 -30.89 -39.75
CA PRO A 233 31.15 -31.30 -38.53
C PRO A 233 31.37 -30.05 -37.66
N ARG A 234 30.92 -30.05 -36.40
CA ARG A 234 31.73 -30.27 -35.18
C ARG A 234 33.04 -29.47 -35.15
N LEU A 235 33.06 -28.44 -34.32
CA LEU A 235 34.27 -27.86 -33.74
C LEU A 235 34.28 -28.27 -32.27
N ASP A 236 35.44 -28.75 -31.85
CA ASP A 236 35.81 -29.03 -30.46
C ASP A 236 35.89 -27.75 -29.62
#